data_AF-A0A840PRD5-F1
#
_entry.id   AF-A0A840PRD5-F1
#
_cell.length_a   1.000
_cell.length_b   1.000
_cell.length_c   1.000
_cell.angle_alpha   90.00
_cell.angle_beta   90.00
_cell.angle_gamma   90.00
#
_symmetry.space_group_name_H-M   'P 1'
#
loop_
_entity.id
_entity.type
_entity.pdbx_description
1 polymer ?
#
loop_
_entity_poly.entity_id
_entity_poly.type
_entity_poly.pdbx_seq_one_letter_code
_entity_poly.pdbx_strand_id
1 'polypeptide(L)' 'MLKKLGVTFAVAGIVGLAAPAAAHADIVTSGIGGVLSGNQVVVPIVAPINVCGNAVAVIGGAIAGCKGGAVAAHH' A
#
# COMPACT_ATOMS: atom_id res chain seq x y z
N MET A 1 27.64 -15.73 38.85
CA MET A 1 26.30 -15.88 38.24
C MET A 1 26.04 -14.71 37.30
N LEU A 2 26.31 -14.92 36.02
CA LEU A 2 26.33 -13.89 34.98
C LEU A 2 24.92 -13.73 34.37
N LYS A 3 24.08 -12.88 34.95
CA LYS A 3 22.80 -12.45 34.35
C LYS A 3 23.05 -11.32 33.34
N LYS A 4 23.92 -11.54 32.36
CA LYS A 4 23.99 -10.69 31.17
C LYS A 4 23.10 -11.33 30.12
N LEU A 5 21.79 -11.18 30.29
CA LEU A 5 20.87 -11.37 29.18
C LEU A 5 21.14 -10.23 28.21
N GLY A 6 22.13 -10.45 27.34
CA GLY A 6 22.50 -9.53 26.28
C GLY A 6 21.31 -9.41 25.35
N VAL A 7 20.68 -8.25 25.36
CA VAL A 7 19.67 -7.89 24.38
C VAL A 7 20.43 -7.59 23.08
N THR A 8 20.77 -8.65 22.34
CA THR A 8 21.22 -8.53 20.96
C THR A 8 20.00 -8.19 20.12
N PHE A 9 19.74 -6.90 19.92
CA PHE A 9 18.85 -6.42 18.88
C PHE A 9 19.53 -6.69 17.54
N ALA A 10 19.26 -7.85 16.95
CA ALA A 10 19.63 -8.13 15.58
C ALA A 10 18.83 -7.18 14.67
N VAL A 11 19.47 -6.10 14.22
CA VAL A 11 19.01 -5.31 13.08
C VAL A 11 19.23 -6.15 11.83
N ALA A 12 18.36 -7.14 11.63
CA ALA A 12 18.26 -7.87 10.37
C ALA A 12 17.45 -6.99 9.43
N GLY A 13 18.16 -6.15 8.67
CA GLY A 13 17.58 -5.36 7.60
C GLY A 13 17.04 -6.27 6.50
N ILE A 14 15.75 -6.59 6.58
CA ILE A 14 15.02 -7.13 5.44
C ILE A 14 14.69 -5.98 4.48
N VAL A 15 15.36 -5.97 3.33
CA VAL A 15 14.99 -5.12 2.19
C VAL A 15 13.62 -5.60 1.71
N GLY A 16 12.57 -4.93 2.16
CA GLY A 16 11.20 -5.22 1.74
C GLY A 16 11.00 -4.84 0.27
N LEU A 17 10.77 -5.83 -0.59
CA LEU A 17 10.22 -5.62 -1.92
C LEU A 17 8.76 -5.18 -1.78
N ALA A 18 8.50 -3.89 -1.98
CA ALA A 18 7.14 -3.37 -2.13
C ALA A 18 6.65 -3.72 -3.54
N ALA A 19 5.77 -4.71 -3.65
CA ALA A 19 5.01 -4.92 -4.89
C ALA A 19 3.92 -3.84 -5.01
N PRO A 20 3.64 -3.31 -6.21
CA PRO A 20 2.55 -2.35 -6.40
C PRO A 20 1.21 -3.02 -6.09
N ALA A 21 0.37 -2.35 -5.30
CA ALA A 21 -1.02 -2.78 -5.09
C ALA A 21 -1.84 -2.53 -6.37
N ALA A 22 -2.67 -3.50 -6.76
CA ALA A 22 -3.59 -3.33 -7.89
C ALA A 22 -4.73 -2.38 -7.51
N ALA A 23 -4.81 -1.22 -8.16
CA ALA A 23 -5.95 -0.32 -8.04
C ALA A 23 -7.18 -0.92 -8.74
N HIS A 24 -8.32 -0.97 -8.06
CA HIS A 24 -9.61 -1.33 -8.68
C HIS A 24 -10.41 -0.04 -8.91
N ALA A 25 -10.77 0.21 -10.16
CA ALA A 25 -11.69 1.27 -10.53
C ALA A 25 -12.89 0.62 -11.23
N ASP A 26 -14.08 0.79 -10.65
CA ASP A 26 -15.32 0.32 -11.24
C ASP A 26 -16.11 1.50 -11.82
N ILE A 27 -16.75 1.27 -12.96
CA ILE A 27 -17.47 2.28 -13.74
C ILE A 27 -18.87 1.72 -14.00
N VAL A 28 -19.79 2.06 -13.10
CA VAL A 28 -21.15 1.52 -13.09
C VAL A 28 -22.21 2.61 -13.20
N THR A 29 -23.17 2.37 -14.09
CA THR A 29 -24.40 3.15 -14.22
C THR A 29 -25.58 2.20 -14.34
N SER A 30 -26.67 2.47 -13.62
CA SER A 30 -27.90 1.68 -13.75
C SER A 30 -28.67 2.03 -15.03
N GLY A 31 -28.53 3.25 -15.55
CA GLY A 31 -29.19 3.72 -16.78
C GLY A 31 -30.73 3.76 -16.73
N ILE A 32 -31.36 3.33 -15.64
CA ILE A 32 -32.81 3.10 -15.58
C ILE A 32 -33.58 4.43 -15.72
N GLY A 33 -34.44 4.50 -16.73
CA GLY A 33 -35.44 5.55 -16.90
C GLY A 33 -34.97 6.86 -17.53
N GLY A 34 -33.71 6.98 -17.95
CA GLY A 34 -33.17 8.23 -18.51
C GLY A 34 -32.91 8.19 -20.01
N VAL A 35 -33.44 9.16 -20.75
CA VAL A 35 -33.22 9.34 -22.20
C VAL A 35 -31.77 9.69 -22.58
N LEU A 36 -30.97 10.17 -21.60
CA LEU A 36 -29.55 10.55 -21.75
C LEU A 36 -28.68 9.98 -20.61
N SER A 37 -29.11 8.89 -19.97
CA SER A 37 -28.40 8.34 -18.80
C SER A 37 -27.21 7.45 -19.21
N GLY A 38 -26.18 7.40 -18.36
CA GLY A 38 -25.02 6.55 -18.55
C GLY A 38 -23.81 7.20 -19.24
N ASN A 39 -23.83 8.50 -19.47
CA ASN A 39 -22.65 9.23 -19.94
C ASN A 39 -21.58 9.25 -18.82
N GLN A 40 -20.53 8.45 -19.01
CA GLN A 40 -19.40 8.34 -18.10
C GLN A 40 -18.14 8.81 -18.82
N VAL A 41 -17.43 9.78 -18.24
CA VAL A 41 -16.17 10.30 -18.77
C VAL A 41 -15.04 9.60 -18.00
N VAL A 42 -14.29 8.76 -18.70
CA VAL A 42 -13.17 8.02 -18.13
C VAL A 42 -11.89 8.69 -18.58
N VAL A 43 -11.15 9.23 -17.63
CA VAL A 43 -9.86 9.86 -17.88
C VAL A 43 -8.76 9.14 -17.10
N PRO A 44 -7.57 8.97 -17.70
CA PRO A 44 -6.45 8.35 -17.01
C PRO A 44 -5.96 9.28 -15.89
N ILE A 45 -6.25 8.92 -14.65
CA ILE A 45 -5.70 9.58 -13.46
C ILE A 45 -4.77 8.60 -12.76
N VAL A 46 -3.52 9.02 -12.56
CA VAL A 46 -2.54 8.27 -11.80
C VAL A 46 -1.99 9.17 -10.70
N ALA A 47 -1.76 8.57 -9.53
CA ALA A 47 -1.07 9.23 -8.44
C ALA A 47 -0.04 8.25 -7.85
N PRO A 48 1.26 8.62 -7.79
CA PRO A 48 2.28 7.78 -7.18
C PRO A 48 2.16 7.87 -5.64
N ILE A 49 1.42 6.95 -5.03
CA ILE A 49 1.21 6.92 -3.58
C ILE A 49 2.02 5.79 -2.95
N ASN A 50 2.79 6.10 -1.91
CA ASN A 50 3.47 5.11 -1.07
C ASN A 50 2.66 4.89 0.21
N VAL A 51 2.23 3.65 0.46
CA VAL A 51 1.62 3.25 1.74
C VAL A 51 2.48 2.13 2.33
N CYS A 52 3.20 2.45 3.39
CA CYS A 52 4.20 1.56 3.98
C CYS A 52 4.49 1.97 5.43
N GLY A 53 5.23 1.13 6.17
CA GLY A 53 5.49 1.38 7.59
C GLY A 53 4.40 0.85 8.54
N ASN A 54 3.48 0.02 8.03
CA ASN A 54 2.44 -0.59 8.87
C ASN A 54 2.97 -1.88 9.51
N ALA A 55 3.02 -1.93 10.84
CA ALA A 55 3.22 -3.15 11.60
C ALA A 55 2.27 -3.19 12.80
N VAL A 56 1.71 -4.37 13.06
CA VAL A 56 0.83 -4.65 14.19
C VAL A 56 1.36 -5.91 14.87
N ALA A 57 1.45 -5.89 16.20
CA ALA A 57 1.79 -7.07 17.01
C ALA A 57 0.71 -7.30 18.06
N VAL A 58 0.38 -8.58 18.29
CA VAL A 58 -0.62 -9.01 19.28
C VAL A 58 0.02 -9.23 20.65
N ILE A 59 1.25 -9.77 20.70
CA ILE A 59 2.11 -9.85 21.90
C ILE A 59 3.57 -9.69 21.43
N GLY A 60 4.38 -8.91 22.13
CA GLY A 60 5.77 -8.59 21.72
C GLY A 60 5.88 -7.27 20.95
N GLY A 61 6.93 -7.11 20.13
CA GLY A 61 7.19 -5.88 19.37
C GLY A 61 6.93 -6.01 17.87
N ALA A 62 6.39 -4.96 17.25
CA ALA A 62 6.18 -4.84 15.81
C ALA A 62 7.09 -3.72 15.26
N ILE A 63 7.89 -4.02 14.23
CA ILE A 63 8.78 -3.06 13.59
C ILE A 63 8.46 -3.05 12.10
N ALA A 64 8.22 -1.87 11.52
CA ALA A 64 8.09 -1.69 10.08
C ALA A 64 9.12 -0.68 9.57
N GLY A 65 9.63 -0.92 8.36
CA GLY A 65 10.47 0.01 7.63
C GLY A 65 9.80 0.44 6.32
N CYS A 66 10.28 1.53 5.74
CA CYS A 66 9.90 1.92 4.39
C CYS A 66 11.03 2.63 3.65
N LYS A 67 11.24 2.28 2.38
CA LYS A 67 12.18 2.96 1.47
C LYS A 67 11.48 3.97 0.55
N GLY A 68 10.17 3.81 0.31
CA GLY A 68 9.43 4.54 -0.72
C GLY A 68 9.82 4.12 -2.14
N GLY A 69 9.33 4.86 -3.13
CA GLY A 69 9.70 4.68 -4.56
C GLY A 69 8.54 4.57 -5.54
N ALA A 70 7.30 4.85 -5.13
CA ALA A 70 6.16 4.85 -6.05
C ALA A 70 6.44 5.73 -7.28
N VAL A 71 6.43 5.09 -8.44
CA VAL A 71 6.48 5.73 -9.74
C VAL A 71 5.13 5.54 -10.41
N ALA A 72 4.63 6.62 -11.00
CA ALA A 72 3.45 6.60 -11.83
C ALA A 72 3.90 6.84 -13.27
N ALA A 73 3.58 5.90 -14.16
CA ALA A 73 3.81 6.03 -15.58
C ALA A 73 2.46 5.98 -16.30
N HIS A 74 2.24 6.95 -17.18
CA HIS A 74 1.23 6.90 -18.24
C HIS A 74 1.97 6.86 -19.57
N HIS A 75 1.43 6.12 -20.54
CA HIS A 75 1.92 6.16 -21.93
C HIS A 75 1.50 7.46 -22.62
#